data_AF-A0A8H7T293-F1
#
_entry.id   AF-A0A8H7T293-F1
#
_cell.length_a   1.000
_cell.length_b   1.000
_cell.length_c   1.000
_cell.angle_alpha   90.00
_cell.angle_beta   90.00
_cell.angle_gamma   90.00
#
_symmetry.space_group_name_H-M   'P 1'
#
loop_
_entity.id
_entity.type
_entity.pdbx_description
1 polymer ?
#
loop_
_entity_poly.entity_id
_entity_poly.type
_entity_poly.pdbx_seq_one_letter_code
_entity_poly.pdbx_strand_id
1 'polypeptide(L)'
;MPSIVDIGLGKVGGNSHPIHPATVHLPIAFLVAASGLDILTFIGVSSSSLLNVMVNVSSIFSPTASPVAVVYHLCLFSYVSTLAGVLTSFPAITSGLFEAYAMISAKGLDLSNPVIKTTLIHAGLNDLVIFGAVYNMLSRWGNEAYMPTGSNTLVSFLMLGGVGYAAFLGGGLVYTHGVGVQRMGKGKEEKDAEVAKEKVEAKKEL
;
A
#
# COMPACT_ATOMS: atom_id res chain seq x y z
N MET A 1 -5.49 29.73 11.29
CA MET A 1 -6.11 28.45 10.88
C MET A 1 -5.10 27.71 10.01
N PRO A 2 -4.94 26.38 10.13
CA PRO A 2 -4.04 25.63 9.27
C PRO A 2 -4.51 25.69 7.81
N SER A 3 -3.57 25.78 6.86
CA SER A 3 -3.90 25.73 5.43
C SER A 3 -4.35 24.31 5.02
N ILE A 4 -4.99 24.17 3.85
CA ILE A 4 -5.36 22.84 3.33
C ILE A 4 -4.14 21.92 3.16
N VAL A 5 -3.00 22.51 2.80
CA VAL A 5 -1.70 21.81 2.70
C VAL A 5 -1.22 21.39 4.08
N ASP A 6 -1.38 22.23 5.10
CA ASP A 6 -1.01 21.87 6.48
C ASP A 6 -1.88 20.72 7.00
N ILE A 7 -3.19 20.74 6.72
CA ILE A 7 -4.11 19.64 7.07
C ILE A 7 -3.70 18.35 6.36
N GLY A 8 -3.46 18.39 5.05
CA GLY A 8 -3.05 17.24 4.25
C GLY A 8 -1.69 16.65 4.68
N LEU A 9 -0.83 17.49 5.27
CA LEU A 9 0.45 17.09 5.84
C LEU A 9 0.36 16.68 7.33
N GLY A 10 -0.86 16.59 7.88
CA GLY A 10 -1.10 16.18 9.26
C GLY A 10 -0.68 17.19 10.32
N LYS A 11 -0.52 18.46 9.96
CA LYS A 11 -0.20 19.56 10.87
C LYS A 11 -1.50 20.16 11.44
N VAL A 12 -2.06 19.50 12.45
CA VAL A 12 -3.27 19.98 13.14
C VAL A 12 -2.90 20.26 14.60
N GLY A 13 -2.86 21.54 14.96
CA GLY A 13 -2.45 21.97 16.31
C GLY A 13 -0.94 21.87 16.54
N GLY A 14 -0.53 21.51 17.76
CA GLY A 14 0.89 21.43 18.17
C GLY A 14 1.62 20.15 17.77
N ASN A 15 0.93 19.15 17.20
CA ASN A 15 1.49 17.86 16.83
C ASN A 15 1.36 17.63 15.32
N SER A 16 2.43 17.12 14.69
CA SER A 16 2.36 16.63 13.31
C SER A 16 2.32 15.11 13.32
N HIS A 17 1.22 14.53 12.83
CA HIS A 17 1.07 13.07 12.69
C HIS A 17 1.23 12.65 11.22
N PRO A 18 2.02 11.61 10.92
CA PRO A 18 2.20 11.13 9.55
C PRO A 18 0.90 10.51 9.00
N ILE A 19 0.14 11.27 8.20
CA ILE A 19 -1.13 10.77 7.63
C ILE A 19 -0.88 9.74 6.54
N HIS A 20 0.07 9.98 5.63
CA HIS A 20 0.30 9.08 4.51
C HIS A 20 0.80 7.71 4.97
N PRO A 21 1.86 7.59 5.79
CA PRO A 21 2.26 6.31 6.37
C PRO A 21 1.13 5.58 7.12
N ALA A 22 0.21 6.28 7.77
CA ALA A 22 -0.93 5.62 8.42
C ALA A 22 -1.95 5.09 7.39
N THR A 23 -2.33 5.93 6.43
CA THR A 23 -3.41 5.64 5.48
C THR A 23 -3.05 4.61 4.42
N VAL A 24 -1.76 4.38 4.12
CA VAL A 24 -1.34 3.35 3.15
C VAL A 24 -1.58 1.91 3.61
N HIS A 25 -1.72 1.65 4.91
CA HIS A 25 -1.87 0.28 5.42
C HIS A 25 -3.15 -0.40 4.94
N LEU A 26 -4.25 0.35 4.88
CA LEU A 26 -5.55 -0.19 4.45
C LEU A 26 -5.53 -0.66 2.98
N PRO A 27 -5.17 0.18 1.98
CA PRO A 27 -5.12 -0.29 0.61
C PRO A 27 -4.08 -1.40 0.43
N ILE A 28 -2.92 -1.35 1.11
CA ILE A 28 -1.94 -2.45 1.06
C ILE A 28 -2.57 -3.76 1.53
N ALA A 29 -3.19 -3.77 2.72
CA ALA A 29 -3.78 -4.98 3.28
C ALA A 29 -4.86 -5.56 2.38
N PHE A 30 -5.77 -4.72 1.89
CA PHE A 30 -6.88 -5.15 1.04
C PHE A 30 -6.43 -5.61 -0.34
N LEU A 31 -5.47 -4.93 -0.96
CA LEU A 31 -4.98 -5.30 -2.30
C LEU A 31 -4.09 -6.55 -2.26
N VAL A 32 -3.33 -6.77 -1.18
CA VAL A 32 -2.62 -8.03 -0.94
C VAL A 32 -3.61 -9.17 -0.75
N ALA A 33 -4.64 -8.99 0.09
CA ALA A 33 -5.67 -9.99 0.31
C ALA A 33 -6.43 -10.33 -0.98
N ALA A 34 -6.87 -9.30 -1.73
CA ALA A 34 -7.53 -9.46 -3.02
C ALA A 34 -6.68 -10.28 -3.99
N SER A 35 -5.43 -9.85 -4.20
CA SER A 35 -4.53 -10.51 -5.14
C SER A 35 -4.23 -11.96 -4.74
N GLY A 36 -3.98 -12.20 -3.45
CA GLY A 36 -3.75 -13.54 -2.91
C GLY A 36 -4.96 -14.45 -3.09
N LEU A 37 -6.16 -13.97 -2.83
CA LEU A 37 -7.39 -14.75 -2.98
C LEU A 37 -7.72 -15.06 -4.45
N ASP A 38 -7.45 -14.14 -5.38
CA ASP A 38 -7.58 -14.42 -6.83
C ASP A 38 -6.60 -15.51 -7.30
N ILE A 39 -5.36 -15.44 -6.83
CA ILE A 39 -4.32 -16.44 -7.14
C ILE A 39 -4.71 -17.79 -6.55
N LEU A 40 -5.17 -17.83 -5.29
CA LEU A 40 -5.65 -19.05 -4.64
C LEU A 40 -6.86 -19.64 -5.38
N THR A 41 -7.81 -18.79 -5.82
CA THR A 41 -8.95 -19.21 -6.63
C THR A 41 -8.47 -19.90 -7.91
N PHE A 42 -7.58 -19.25 -8.66
CA PHE A 42 -7.06 -19.78 -9.92
C PHE A 42 -6.33 -21.11 -9.75
N ILE A 43 -5.47 -21.21 -8.73
CA ILE A 43 -4.73 -22.44 -8.41
C ILE A 43 -5.69 -23.56 -8.01
N GLY A 44 -6.69 -23.26 -7.19
CA GLY A 44 -7.69 -24.22 -6.75
C GLY A 44 -8.52 -24.77 -7.91
N VAL A 45 -9.07 -23.90 -8.77
CA VAL A 45 -9.87 -24.37 -9.92
C VAL A 45 -9.04 -25.09 -10.98
N SER A 46 -7.73 -24.82 -11.06
CA SER A 46 -6.81 -25.48 -11.98
C SER A 46 -6.33 -26.86 -11.49
N SER A 47 -6.55 -27.21 -10.22
CA SER A 47 -6.08 -28.47 -9.63
C SER A 47 -7.05 -29.00 -8.58
N SER A 48 -7.73 -30.12 -8.90
CA SER A 48 -8.66 -30.77 -7.98
C SER A 48 -8.01 -31.20 -6.66
N SER A 49 -6.72 -31.58 -6.67
CA SER A 49 -5.98 -31.92 -5.46
C SER A 49 -5.81 -30.71 -4.54
N LEU A 50 -5.45 -29.54 -5.08
CA LEU A 50 -5.30 -28.32 -4.30
C LEU A 50 -6.64 -27.80 -3.79
N LEU A 51 -7.70 -27.88 -4.61
CA LEU A 51 -9.05 -27.56 -4.17
C LEU A 51 -9.50 -28.44 -3.00
N ASN A 52 -9.23 -29.75 -3.05
CA ASN A 52 -9.54 -30.65 -1.94
C ASN A 52 -8.76 -30.29 -0.67
N VAL A 53 -7.49 -29.87 -0.77
CA VAL A 53 -6.74 -29.36 0.37
C VAL A 53 -7.43 -28.12 0.95
N MET A 54 -7.84 -27.16 0.12
CA MET A 54 -8.56 -25.96 0.58
C MET A 54 -9.88 -26.30 1.25
N VAL A 55 -10.65 -27.26 0.71
CA VAL A 55 -11.90 -27.74 1.31
C VAL A 55 -11.64 -28.41 2.65
N ASN A 56 -10.63 -29.28 2.75
CA ASN A 56 -10.27 -29.96 3.99
C ASN A 56 -9.85 -28.97 5.08
N VAL A 57 -9.02 -27.98 4.75
CA VAL A 57 -8.65 -26.90 5.69
C VAL A 57 -9.88 -26.10 6.10
N SER A 58 -10.75 -25.75 5.15
CA SER A 58 -11.99 -25.01 5.44
C SER A 58 -12.94 -25.81 6.32
N SER A 59 -12.95 -27.14 6.18
CA SER A 59 -13.83 -28.04 6.94
C SER A 59 -13.54 -28.04 8.45
N ILE A 60 -12.32 -27.66 8.86
CA ILE A 60 -11.94 -27.49 10.26
C ILE A 60 -12.79 -26.41 10.93
N PHE A 61 -13.11 -25.34 10.18
CA PHE A 61 -13.86 -24.19 10.68
C PHE A 61 -15.35 -24.25 10.30
N SER A 62 -15.67 -24.93 9.20
CA SER A 62 -17.04 -25.02 8.68
C SER A 62 -17.33 -26.44 8.18
N PRO A 63 -18.10 -27.25 8.94
CA PRO A 63 -18.44 -28.62 8.55
C PRO A 63 -19.21 -28.75 7.23
N THR A 64 -19.78 -27.65 6.72
CA THR A 64 -20.49 -27.59 5.44
C THR A 64 -19.60 -27.13 4.27
N ALA A 65 -18.28 -27.05 4.48
CA ALA A 65 -17.33 -26.72 3.42
C ALA A 65 -17.46 -27.69 2.24
N SER A 66 -17.71 -27.14 1.06
CA SER A 66 -17.78 -27.86 -0.21
C SER A 66 -16.94 -27.12 -1.25
N PRO A 67 -16.54 -27.78 -2.36
CA PRO A 67 -15.78 -27.13 -3.43
C PRO A 67 -16.45 -25.85 -3.94
N VAL A 68 -17.76 -25.90 -4.19
CA VAL A 68 -18.53 -24.75 -4.68
C VAL A 68 -18.54 -23.62 -3.65
N ALA A 69 -18.79 -23.94 -2.38
CA ALA A 69 -18.79 -22.94 -1.32
C ALA A 69 -17.40 -22.28 -1.15
N VAL A 70 -16.32 -23.06 -1.16
CA VAL A 70 -14.96 -22.52 -1.03
C VAL A 70 -14.63 -21.58 -2.19
N VAL A 71 -14.86 -22.00 -3.43
CA VAL A 71 -14.61 -21.15 -4.61
C VAL A 71 -15.44 -19.87 -4.56
N TYR A 72 -16.73 -19.97 -4.23
CA TYR A 72 -17.61 -18.81 -4.09
C TYR A 72 -17.06 -17.78 -3.08
N HIS A 73 -16.66 -18.23 -1.88
CA HIS A 73 -16.16 -17.33 -0.84
C HIS A 73 -14.79 -16.73 -1.20
N LEU A 74 -13.90 -17.49 -1.83
CA LEU A 74 -12.63 -16.95 -2.34
C LEU A 74 -12.89 -15.83 -3.36
N CYS A 75 -13.78 -16.06 -4.33
CA CYS A 75 -14.13 -15.05 -5.34
C CYS A 75 -14.76 -13.81 -4.72
N LEU A 76 -15.74 -14.00 -3.82
CA LEU A 76 -16.46 -12.91 -3.16
C LEU A 76 -15.52 -12.07 -2.27
N PHE A 77 -14.72 -12.70 -1.40
CA PHE A 77 -13.82 -11.98 -0.51
C PHE A 77 -12.68 -11.30 -1.27
N SER A 78 -12.20 -11.90 -2.35
CA SER A 78 -11.27 -11.24 -3.26
C SER A 78 -11.87 -9.97 -3.85
N TYR A 79 -13.10 -10.06 -4.36
CA TYR A 79 -13.78 -8.93 -4.99
C TYR A 79 -14.08 -7.79 -4.01
N VAL A 80 -14.61 -8.11 -2.83
CA VAL A 80 -14.88 -7.12 -1.78
C VAL A 80 -13.58 -6.48 -1.28
N SER A 81 -12.51 -7.26 -1.17
CA SER A 81 -11.18 -6.75 -0.81
C SER A 81 -10.61 -5.84 -1.91
N THR A 82 -10.84 -6.15 -3.19
CA THR A 82 -10.47 -5.27 -4.31
C THR A 82 -11.18 -3.93 -4.19
N LEU A 83 -12.50 -3.94 -3.96
CA LEU A 83 -13.30 -2.73 -3.77
C LEU A 83 -12.83 -1.93 -2.55
N ALA A 84 -12.61 -2.58 -1.41
CA ALA A 84 -12.11 -1.93 -0.20
C ALA A 84 -10.71 -1.32 -0.43
N GLY A 85 -9.83 -2.00 -1.16
CA GLY A 85 -8.52 -1.49 -1.55
C GLY A 85 -8.60 -0.24 -2.42
N VAL A 86 -9.49 -0.23 -3.42
CA VAL A 86 -9.75 0.95 -4.26
C VAL A 86 -10.31 2.11 -3.44
N LEU A 87 -11.31 1.86 -2.58
CA LEU A 87 -11.92 2.93 -1.77
C LEU A 87 -10.95 3.51 -0.74
N THR A 88 -10.12 2.67 -0.11
CA THR A 88 -9.15 3.09 0.89
C THR A 88 -7.88 3.69 0.29
N SER A 89 -7.66 3.57 -1.03
CA SER A 89 -6.56 4.25 -1.70
C SER A 89 -6.76 5.75 -1.81
N PHE A 90 -8.01 6.26 -1.77
CA PHE A 90 -8.29 7.69 -1.88
C PHE A 90 -7.60 8.53 -0.79
N PRO A 91 -7.73 8.22 0.52
CA PRO A 91 -6.95 8.90 1.56
C PRO A 91 -5.43 8.75 1.40
N ALA A 92 -4.96 7.58 0.96
CA ALA A 92 -3.53 7.30 0.79
C ALA A 92 -2.91 8.12 -0.35
N ILE A 93 -3.57 8.16 -1.52
CA ILE A 93 -3.17 8.98 -2.67
C ILE A 93 -3.18 10.45 -2.26
N THR A 94 -4.28 10.92 -1.65
CA THR A 94 -4.43 12.33 -1.31
C THR A 94 -3.33 12.81 -0.36
N SER A 95 -3.07 12.07 0.71
CA SER A 95 -2.00 12.40 1.66
C SER A 95 -0.60 12.28 1.04
N GLY A 96 -0.38 11.27 0.18
CA GLY A 96 0.89 11.10 -0.55
C GLY A 96 1.16 12.23 -1.54
N LEU A 97 0.14 12.73 -2.24
CA LEU A 97 0.24 13.88 -3.12
C LEU A 97 0.66 15.14 -2.37
N PHE A 98 0.12 15.39 -1.17
CA PHE A 98 0.55 16.52 -0.35
C PHE A 98 2.00 16.38 0.10
N GLU A 99 2.43 15.19 0.50
CA GLU A 99 3.83 14.93 0.87
C GLU A 99 4.79 15.11 -0.31
N ALA A 100 4.43 14.58 -1.49
CA ALA A 100 5.20 14.74 -2.73
C ALA A 100 5.26 16.22 -3.15
N TYR A 101 4.13 16.93 -3.12
CA TYR A 101 4.08 18.36 -3.43
C TYR A 101 4.99 19.17 -2.51
N ALA A 102 4.92 18.94 -1.20
CA ALA A 102 5.78 19.64 -0.23
C ALA A 102 7.26 19.34 -0.47
N MET A 103 7.61 18.10 -0.81
CA MET A 103 8.98 17.70 -1.08
C MET A 103 9.53 18.33 -2.36
N ILE A 104 8.76 18.27 -3.46
CA ILE A 104 9.13 18.83 -4.77
C ILE A 104 9.20 20.36 -4.68
N SER A 105 8.27 20.99 -3.96
CA SER A 105 8.30 22.45 -3.74
C SER A 105 9.54 22.90 -2.97
N ALA A 106 10.03 22.07 -2.04
CA ALA A 106 11.21 22.39 -1.24
C ALA A 106 12.55 22.07 -1.92
N LYS A 107 12.60 21.02 -2.75
CA LYS A 107 13.85 20.49 -3.33
C LYS A 107 13.95 20.64 -4.84
N GLY A 108 12.88 21.05 -5.51
CA GLY A 108 12.75 20.99 -6.96
C GLY A 108 12.42 19.58 -7.48
N LEU A 109 11.94 19.50 -8.73
CA LEU A 109 11.75 18.25 -9.45
C LEU A 109 13.08 17.77 -10.05
N ASP A 110 14.00 17.38 -9.19
CA ASP A 110 15.33 16.90 -9.57
C ASP A 110 15.41 15.38 -9.50
N LEU A 111 15.42 14.71 -10.66
CA LEU A 111 15.50 13.26 -10.75
C LEU A 111 16.90 12.69 -10.41
N SER A 112 17.92 13.54 -10.29
CA SER A 112 19.22 13.13 -9.75
C SER A 112 19.16 12.94 -8.23
N ASN A 113 18.20 13.57 -7.55
CA ASN A 113 17.94 13.35 -6.14
C ASN A 113 17.28 11.98 -5.91
N PRO A 114 17.94 11.05 -5.19
CA PRO A 114 17.42 9.70 -5.03
C PRO A 114 16.09 9.65 -4.27
N VAL A 115 15.80 10.62 -3.39
CA VAL A 115 14.55 10.67 -2.63
C VAL A 115 13.38 11.08 -3.55
N ILE A 116 13.59 12.08 -4.41
CA ILE A 116 12.57 12.53 -5.38
C ILE A 116 12.31 11.42 -6.39
N LYS A 117 13.36 10.83 -6.97
CA LYS A 117 13.26 9.71 -7.90
C LYS A 117 12.50 8.54 -7.30
N THR A 118 12.84 8.13 -6.07
CA THR A 118 12.17 7.03 -5.37
C THR A 118 10.71 7.36 -5.08
N THR A 119 10.42 8.61 -4.68
CA THR A 119 9.03 9.08 -4.45
C THR A 119 8.17 8.95 -5.71
N LEU A 120 8.70 9.36 -6.87
CA LEU A 120 7.96 9.27 -8.13
C LEU A 120 7.77 7.83 -8.61
N ILE A 121 8.80 6.97 -8.48
CA ILE A 121 8.68 5.55 -8.80
C ILE A 121 7.68 4.86 -7.86
N HIS A 122 7.74 5.16 -6.57
CA HIS A 122 6.80 4.65 -5.57
C HIS A 122 5.36 5.07 -5.89
N ALA A 123 5.13 6.35 -6.17
CA ALA A 123 3.81 6.85 -6.53
C ALA A 123 3.29 6.20 -7.81
N GLY A 124 4.09 6.21 -8.89
CA GLY A 124 3.70 5.62 -10.17
C GLY A 124 3.42 4.12 -10.09
N LEU A 125 4.18 3.37 -9.28
CA LEU A 125 3.92 1.95 -9.08
C LEU A 125 2.61 1.70 -8.33
N ASN A 126 2.30 2.49 -7.30
CA ASN A 126 1.00 2.42 -6.62
C ASN A 126 -0.16 2.77 -7.55
N ASP A 127 -0.01 3.79 -8.41
CA ASP A 127 -1.03 4.15 -9.39
C ASP A 127 -1.31 2.99 -10.36
N LEU A 128 -0.26 2.31 -10.85
CA LEU A 128 -0.42 1.11 -11.69
C LEU A 128 -1.15 -0.02 -10.97
N VAL A 129 -0.81 -0.28 -9.70
CA VAL A 129 -1.52 -1.27 -8.88
C VAL A 129 -3.00 -0.90 -8.75
N ILE A 130 -3.31 0.37 -8.47
CA ILE A 130 -4.69 0.82 -8.29
C ILE A 130 -5.45 0.73 -9.61
N PHE A 131 -4.83 1.06 -10.75
CA PHE A 131 -5.44 0.81 -12.06
C PHE A 131 -5.70 -0.67 -12.32
N GLY A 132 -4.79 -1.55 -11.93
CA GLY A 132 -5.00 -3.00 -11.96
C GLY A 132 -6.19 -3.43 -11.08
N ALA A 133 -6.31 -2.87 -9.88
CA ALA A 133 -7.42 -3.13 -8.97
C ALA A 133 -8.76 -2.66 -9.55
N VAL A 134 -8.79 -1.46 -10.14
CA VAL A 134 -9.97 -0.92 -10.83
C VAL A 134 -10.34 -1.78 -12.04
N TYR A 135 -9.36 -2.22 -12.83
CA TYR A 135 -9.60 -3.17 -13.92
C TYR A 135 -10.24 -4.46 -13.40
N ASN A 136 -9.65 -5.09 -12.37
CA ASN A 136 -10.19 -6.31 -11.77
C ASN A 136 -11.60 -6.11 -11.22
N MET A 137 -11.86 -4.98 -10.55
CA MET A 137 -13.18 -4.62 -10.06
C MET A 137 -14.20 -4.51 -11.20
N LEU A 138 -13.89 -3.72 -12.23
CA LEU A 138 -14.84 -3.45 -13.31
C LEU A 138 -15.06 -4.65 -14.23
N SER A 139 -14.00 -5.39 -14.59
CA SER A 139 -14.12 -6.51 -15.53
C SER A 139 -14.78 -7.74 -14.92
N ARG A 140 -14.84 -7.83 -13.59
CA ARG A 140 -15.53 -8.90 -12.85
C ARG A 140 -16.96 -8.52 -12.50
N TRP A 141 -17.35 -7.26 -12.69
CA TRP A 141 -18.70 -6.79 -12.42
C TRP A 141 -19.71 -7.54 -13.30
N GLY A 142 -20.69 -8.19 -12.68
CA GLY A 142 -21.73 -8.94 -13.39
C GLY A 142 -21.34 -10.38 -13.77
N ASN A 143 -20.11 -10.81 -13.51
CA ASN A 143 -19.74 -12.23 -13.62
C ASN A 143 -20.35 -13.02 -12.46
N GLU A 144 -20.70 -14.28 -12.71
CA GLU A 144 -21.19 -15.18 -11.66
C GLU A 144 -20.16 -15.28 -10.53
N ALA A 145 -20.63 -15.08 -9.29
CA ALA A 145 -19.80 -15.02 -8.09
C ALA A 145 -18.59 -14.06 -8.15
N TYR A 146 -18.58 -13.10 -9.08
CA TYR A 146 -17.42 -12.27 -9.39
C TYR A 146 -16.18 -13.09 -9.75
N MET A 147 -16.32 -14.24 -10.40
CA MET A 147 -15.18 -15.13 -10.64
C MET A 147 -14.06 -14.43 -11.45
N PRO A 148 -12.79 -14.48 -11.00
CA PRO A 148 -11.69 -13.91 -11.77
C PRO A 148 -11.42 -14.77 -13.02
N THR A 149 -11.20 -14.10 -14.14
CA THR A 149 -10.70 -14.74 -15.36
C THR A 149 -9.18 -14.90 -15.31
N GLY A 150 -8.59 -15.63 -16.26
CA GLY A 150 -7.13 -15.75 -16.35
C GLY A 150 -6.40 -14.40 -16.48
N SER A 151 -6.99 -13.41 -17.16
CA SER A 151 -6.41 -12.06 -17.23
C SER A 151 -6.47 -11.35 -15.89
N ASN A 152 -7.58 -11.50 -15.13
CA ASN A 152 -7.69 -10.95 -13.78
C ASN A 152 -6.64 -11.54 -12.85
N THR A 153 -6.42 -12.86 -12.91
CA THR A 153 -5.40 -13.52 -12.11
C THR A 153 -4.00 -13.02 -12.47
N LEU A 154 -3.68 -12.84 -13.76
CA LEU A 154 -2.40 -12.27 -14.18
C LEU A 154 -2.21 -10.86 -13.62
N VAL A 155 -3.24 -10.01 -13.71
CA VAL A 155 -3.21 -8.67 -13.11
C VAL A 155 -3.01 -8.77 -11.59
N SER A 156 -3.66 -9.70 -10.90
CA SER A 156 -3.49 -9.94 -9.46
C SER A 156 -2.05 -10.38 -9.11
N PHE A 157 -1.39 -11.19 -9.93
CA PHE A 157 0.05 -11.50 -9.75
C PHE A 157 0.93 -10.24 -9.85
N LEU A 158 0.69 -9.41 -10.88
CA LEU A 158 1.44 -8.17 -11.08
C LEU A 158 1.17 -7.18 -9.94
N MET A 159 -0.08 -7.08 -9.49
CA MET A 159 -0.47 -6.25 -8.35
C MET A 159 0.21 -6.71 -7.06
N LEU A 160 0.24 -8.01 -6.77
CA LEU A 160 0.88 -8.53 -5.56
C LEU A 160 2.37 -8.17 -5.52
N GLY A 161 3.09 -8.38 -6.62
CA GLY A 161 4.49 -7.96 -6.75
C GLY A 161 4.66 -6.45 -6.69
N GLY A 162 3.78 -5.70 -7.37
CA GLY A 162 3.76 -4.24 -7.41
C GLY A 162 3.56 -3.62 -6.02
N VAL A 163 2.57 -4.09 -5.25
CA VAL A 163 2.34 -3.64 -3.87
C VAL A 163 3.54 -3.96 -2.99
N GLY A 164 4.09 -5.18 -3.08
CA GLY A 164 5.26 -5.57 -2.30
C GLY A 164 6.48 -4.68 -2.57
N TYR A 165 6.78 -4.42 -3.84
CA TYR A 165 7.90 -3.56 -4.20
C TYR A 165 7.64 -2.08 -3.89
N ALA A 166 6.41 -1.59 -4.09
CA ALA A 166 6.02 -0.24 -3.69
C ALA A 166 6.16 -0.04 -2.18
N ALA A 167 5.71 -1.00 -1.37
CA ALA A 167 5.86 -0.99 0.08
C ALA A 167 7.34 -1.00 0.51
N PHE A 168 8.20 -1.76 -0.17
CA PHE A 168 9.65 -1.73 0.04
C PHE A 168 10.24 -0.33 -0.20
N LEU A 169 9.90 0.32 -1.33
CA LEU A 169 10.34 1.68 -1.63
C LEU A 169 9.80 2.70 -0.60
N GLY A 170 8.52 2.59 -0.23
CA GLY A 170 7.89 3.44 0.78
C GLY A 170 8.55 3.31 2.15
N GLY A 171 8.87 2.07 2.54
CA GLY A 171 9.67 1.78 3.73
C GLY A 171 11.03 2.46 3.69
N GLY A 172 11.76 2.42 2.56
CA GLY A 172 13.01 3.15 2.39
C GLY A 172 12.86 4.67 2.53
N LEU A 173 11.81 5.25 1.95
CA LEU A 173 11.50 6.68 2.09
C LEU A 173 11.29 7.07 3.57
N VAL A 174 10.58 6.24 4.34
CA VAL A 174 10.30 6.51 5.76
C VAL A 174 11.53 6.21 6.64
N TYR A 175 12.06 4.99 6.59
CA TYR A 175 13.08 4.50 7.53
C TYR A 175 14.50 5.00 7.20
N THR A 176 14.82 5.24 5.93
CA THR A 176 16.14 5.75 5.52
C THR A 176 16.15 7.27 5.37
N HIS A 177 15.08 7.86 4.85
CA HIS A 177 15.04 9.28 4.50
C HIS A 177 14.10 10.12 5.40
N GLY A 178 13.37 9.50 6.32
CA GLY A 178 12.46 10.18 7.24
C GLY A 178 11.24 10.83 6.57
N VAL A 179 10.93 10.50 5.31
CA VAL A 179 9.77 11.06 4.61
C VAL A 179 8.49 10.74 5.39
N GLY A 180 7.60 11.71 5.50
CA GLY A 180 6.36 11.61 6.30
C GLY A 180 6.58 11.74 7.82
N VAL A 181 7.72 11.31 8.36
CA VAL A 181 8.01 11.27 9.81
C VAL A 181 8.91 12.40 10.32
N GLN A 182 9.57 13.15 9.43
CA GLN A 182 10.41 14.33 9.73
C GLN A 182 9.75 15.39 10.63
N ARG A 183 8.43 15.34 10.76
CA ARG A 183 7.59 16.36 11.40
C ARG A 183 7.15 15.93 12.81
N MET A 184 7.37 14.67 13.18
CA MET A 184 7.04 14.19 14.52
C MET A 184 7.89 14.95 15.55
N GLY A 185 7.22 15.69 16.45
CA GLY A 185 7.86 16.38 17.58
C GLY A 185 8.63 15.42 18.49
N LYS A 186 9.47 15.98 19.37
CA LYS A 186 10.55 15.32 20.15
C LYS A 186 11.60 14.55 19.34
N GLY A 187 11.21 13.70 18.39
CA GLY A 187 12.18 12.94 17.57
C GLY A 187 13.02 13.82 16.64
N LYS A 188 12.43 14.88 16.06
CA LYS A 188 13.20 15.91 15.33
C LYS A 188 14.10 16.71 16.27
N GLU A 189 13.62 17.06 17.46
CA GLU A 189 14.40 17.81 18.45
C GLU A 189 15.60 16.99 18.96
N GLU A 190 15.41 15.69 19.19
CA GLU A 190 16.46 14.74 19.57
C GLU A 190 17.49 14.56 18.45
N LYS A 191 17.05 14.40 17.19
CA LYS A 191 17.95 14.27 16.04
C LYS A 191 18.70 15.57 15.74
N ASP A 192 18.03 16.72 15.81
CA ASP A 192 18.67 18.02 15.62
C ASP A 192 19.67 18.30 16.76
N ALA A 193 19.38 17.85 17.99
CA ALA A 193 20.31 17.90 19.12
C ALA A 193 21.50 16.94 18.97
N GLU A 194 21.29 15.75 18.41
CA GLU A 194 22.34 14.77 18.11
C GLU A 194 23.27 15.29 17.01
N VAL A 195 22.73 15.80 15.90
CA VAL A 195 23.52 16.42 14.82
C VAL A 195 24.27 17.66 15.30
N ALA A 196 23.68 18.44 16.21
CA ALA A 196 24.36 19.57 16.83
C ALA A 196 25.53 19.12 17.72
N LYS A 197 25.36 18.03 18.48
CA LYS A 197 26.44 17.42 19.27
C LYS A 197 27.59 16.90 18.40
N GLU A 198 27.28 16.13 17.36
CA GLU A 198 28.29 15.57 16.44
C GLU A 198 29.12 16.69 15.79
N LYS A 199 28.50 17.79 15.36
CA LYS A 199 29.21 18.95 14.81
C LYS A 199 30.10 19.65 15.83
N VAL A 200 29.71 19.67 17.09
CA VAL A 200 30.51 20.25 18.18
C VAL A 200 31.70 19.35 18.52
N GLU A 201 31.52 18.03 18.51
CA GLU A 201 32.59 17.05 18.73
C GLU A 201 33.59 17.03 17.57
N ALA A 202 33.13 16.98 16.32
CA ALA A 202 33.98 17.05 15.14
C ALA A 202 34.80 18.36 15.07
N LYS A 203 34.31 19.45 15.65
CA LYS A 203 35.01 20.73 15.73
C LYS A 203 36.02 20.81 16.90
N LYS A 204 35.96 19.87 17.86
CA LYS A 204 36.94 19.74 18.95
C LYS A 204 38.12 18.83 18.57
N GLU A 205 37.96 18.00 17.54
CA GLU A 205 39.00 17.09 17.03
C GLU A 205 39.86 17.70 15.89
N LEU A 206 39.56 18.93 15.47
CA LEU A 206 40.36 19.75 14.55
C LEU A 206 41.12 20.86 15.31
#